data_AF-A0A1U8Q3T1-F1
#
_entry.id   AF-A0A1U8Q3T1-F1
#
_cell.length_a   1.000
_cell.length_b   1.000
_cell.length_c   1.000
_cell.angle_alpha   90.00
_cell.angle_beta   90.00
_cell.angle_gamma   90.00
#
_symmetry.space_group_name_H-M   'P 1'
#
loop_
_entity.id
_entity.type
_entity.pdbx_description
1 polymer ?
#
loop_
_entity_poly.entity_id
_entity_poly.type
_entity_poly.pdbx_seq_one_letter_code
_entity_poly.pdbx_strand_id
1 'polypeptide(L)'
;MLRGLRDAVSWTIWEERNFRIFSAAERGVEELKAIIHFRVVQWLISTELFTGYTMDGMLRKWGEIAKSTQTKSVMSVSWTPSPAGFMKLNFDGSSMGNPGQSGIGGVFRDENGVILGS
;
A
#
# COMPACT_ATOMS: atom_id res chain seq x y z
N MET A 1 -14.60 -8.59 -0.90
CA MET A 1 -15.20 -8.55 0.45
C MET A 1 -14.31 -7.88 1.48
N LEU A 2 -12.98 -7.80 1.27
CA LEU A 2 -12.04 -7.14 2.20
C LEU A 2 -11.20 -6.04 1.50
N ARG A 3 -11.85 -5.13 0.80
CA ARG A 3 -11.16 -3.94 0.24
C ARG A 3 -10.74 -3.08 1.45
N GLY A 4 -9.47 -2.66 1.53
CA GLY A 4 -8.94 -1.94 2.70
C GLY A 4 -7.90 -2.69 3.53
N LEU A 5 -7.87 -4.03 3.51
CA LEU A 5 -6.88 -4.79 4.30
C LEU A 5 -5.45 -4.57 3.83
N ARG A 6 -5.25 -4.66 2.53
CA ARG A 6 -3.95 -4.37 1.91
C ARG A 6 -3.53 -2.92 2.17
N ASP A 7 -4.51 -2.02 2.25
CA ASP A 7 -4.28 -0.60 2.49
C ASP A 7 -3.85 -0.37 3.95
N ALA A 8 -4.47 -1.05 4.93
CA ALA A 8 -4.04 -1.04 6.33
C ALA A 8 -2.59 -1.54 6.52
N VAL A 9 -2.25 -2.64 5.83
CA VAL A 9 -0.88 -3.18 5.83
C VAL A 9 0.09 -2.17 5.20
N SER A 10 -0.23 -1.67 4.01
CA SER A 10 0.62 -0.73 3.25
C SER A 10 0.81 0.57 4.01
N TRP A 11 -0.25 1.10 4.63
CA TRP A 11 -0.23 2.28 5.47
C TRP A 11 0.70 2.11 6.67
N THR A 12 0.62 0.97 7.35
CA THR A 12 1.49 0.67 8.51
C THR A 12 2.97 0.57 8.11
N ILE A 13 3.25 -0.06 6.97
CA ILE A 13 4.62 -0.14 6.44
C ILE A 13 5.13 1.25 6.06
N TRP A 14 4.29 2.07 5.44
CA TRP A 14 4.63 3.44 5.06
C TRP A 14 4.91 4.32 6.29
N GLU A 15 4.07 4.22 7.33
CA GLU A 15 4.30 4.94 8.60
C GLU A 15 5.60 4.50 9.27
N GLU A 16 5.88 3.20 9.32
CA GLU A 16 7.14 2.68 9.87
C GLU A 16 8.35 3.17 9.06
N ARG A 17 8.26 3.19 7.73
CA ARG A 17 9.31 3.75 6.87
C ARG A 17 9.56 5.23 7.20
N ASN A 18 8.49 6.03 7.32
CA ASN A 18 8.63 7.45 7.67
C ASN A 18 9.19 7.64 9.07
N PHE A 19 8.71 6.86 10.04
CA PHE A 19 9.22 6.89 11.41
C PHE A 19 10.73 6.66 11.44
N ARG A 20 11.23 5.66 10.69
CA ARG A 20 12.67 5.40 10.52
C ARG A 20 13.44 6.58 9.95
N ILE A 21 12.91 7.22 8.91
CA ILE A 21 13.56 8.34 8.24
C ILE A 21 13.62 9.57 9.15
N PHE A 22 12.50 9.92 9.79
CA PHE A 22 12.37 11.19 10.51
C PHE A 22 12.74 11.11 11.99
N SER A 23 12.75 9.91 12.58
CA SER A 23 13.07 9.71 14.00
C SER A 23 14.40 8.95 14.21
N ALA A 24 15.05 8.49 13.13
CA ALA A 24 16.27 7.68 13.18
C ALA A 24 16.17 6.46 14.13
N ALA A 25 14.97 5.89 14.24
CA ALA A 25 14.65 4.76 15.12
C ALA A 25 13.88 3.68 14.36
N GLU A 26 13.95 2.42 14.80
CA GLU A 26 13.23 1.33 14.16
C GLU A 26 12.51 0.43 15.17
N ARG A 27 11.35 -0.07 14.78
CA ARG A 27 10.63 -1.09 15.53
C ARG A 27 11.07 -2.48 15.11
N GLY A 28 10.96 -3.43 16.04
CA GLY A 28 11.22 -4.83 15.76
C GLY A 28 10.19 -5.41 14.78
N VAL A 29 10.58 -6.43 14.02
CA VAL A 29 9.69 -7.08 13.03
C VAL A 29 8.43 -7.66 13.69
N GLU A 30 8.56 -8.27 14.87
CA GLU A 30 7.42 -8.85 15.58
C GLU A 30 6.47 -7.78 16.12
N GLU A 31 7.01 -6.65 16.58
CA GLU A 31 6.22 -5.48 16.97
C GLU A 31 5.45 -4.93 15.76
N LEU A 32 6.10 -4.80 14.61
CA LEU A 32 5.47 -4.34 13.38
C LEU A 32 4.35 -5.28 12.92
N LYS A 33 4.56 -6.60 12.99
CA LYS A 33 3.51 -7.58 12.71
C LYS A 33 2.32 -7.43 13.65
N ALA A 34 2.57 -7.21 14.94
CA ALA A 34 1.51 -7.01 15.92
C ALA A 34 0.68 -5.74 15.62
N ILE A 35 1.35 -4.64 15.27
CA ILE A 35 0.69 -3.38 14.88
C ILE A 35 -0.15 -3.58 13.61
N ILE A 36 0.42 -4.24 12.59
CA ILE A 36 -0.30 -4.55 11.35
C ILE A 36 -1.56 -5.36 11.67
N HIS A 37 -1.44 -6.41 12.48
CA HIS A 37 -2.54 -7.28 12.85
C HIS A 37 -3.65 -6.50 13.58
N PHE A 38 -3.28 -5.68 14.56
CA PHE A 38 -4.22 -4.85 15.30
C PHE A 38 -4.95 -3.85 14.39
N ARG A 39 -4.21 -3.15 13.52
CA ARG A 39 -4.80 -2.15 12.62
C ARG A 39 -5.72 -2.78 11.58
N VAL A 40 -5.34 -3.93 11.03
CA VAL A 40 -6.18 -4.72 10.13
C VAL A 40 -7.51 -5.06 10.80
N VAL A 41 -7.48 -5.60 12.02
CA VAL A 41 -8.70 -5.94 12.75
C VAL A 41 -9.52 -4.70 13.08
N GLN A 42 -8.89 -3.62 13.53
CA GLN A 42 -9.56 -2.34 13.81
C GLN A 42 -10.30 -1.81 12.58
N TRP A 43 -9.68 -1.82 11.41
CA TRP A 43 -10.32 -1.38 10.17
C TRP A 43 -11.46 -2.31 9.76
N LEU A 44 -11.33 -3.62 9.97
CA LEU A 44 -12.41 -4.55 9.67
C LEU A 44 -13.65 -4.34 10.53
N ILE A 45 -13.48 -4.19 11.84
CA ILE A 45 -14.62 -3.98 12.75
C ILE A 45 -15.31 -2.63 12.52
N SER A 46 -14.61 -1.66 11.90
CA SER A 46 -15.23 -0.40 11.47
C SER A 46 -16.09 -0.54 10.20
N THR A 47 -16.07 -1.70 9.53
CA THR A 47 -16.94 -1.97 8.38
C THR A 47 -18.27 -2.57 8.84
N GLU A 48 -19.34 -2.29 8.08
CA GLU A 48 -20.68 -2.81 8.37
C GLU A 48 -20.73 -4.35 8.43
N LEU A 49 -19.85 -5.03 7.68
CA LEU A 49 -19.78 -6.49 7.60
C LEU A 49 -19.41 -7.17 8.93
N PHE A 50 -18.72 -6.46 9.81
CA PHE A 50 -18.27 -6.99 11.10
C PHE A 50 -18.85 -6.21 12.29
N THR A 51 -19.97 -5.51 12.07
CA THR A 51 -20.71 -4.85 13.14
C THR A 51 -21.09 -5.86 14.23
N GLY A 52 -20.76 -5.54 15.49
CA GLY A 52 -21.04 -6.41 16.65
C GLY A 52 -19.92 -7.41 17.01
N TYR A 53 -18.87 -7.52 16.20
CA TYR A 53 -17.67 -8.28 16.59
C TYR A 53 -16.75 -7.44 17.48
N THR A 54 -16.17 -8.07 18.50
CA THR A 54 -15.20 -7.40 19.40
C THR A 54 -13.77 -7.53 18.85
N MET A 55 -12.91 -6.56 19.20
CA MET A 55 -11.48 -6.57 18.85
C MET A 55 -10.80 -7.88 19.27
N ASP A 56 -10.95 -8.28 20.54
CA ASP A 56 -10.36 -9.51 21.08
C ASP A 56 -10.89 -10.76 20.38
N GLY A 57 -12.21 -10.82 20.12
CA GLY A 57 -12.81 -11.94 19.40
C GLY A 57 -12.27 -12.08 17.98
N MET A 58 -12.09 -10.96 17.28
CA MET A 58 -11.54 -10.94 15.92
C MET A 58 -10.05 -11.30 15.90
N LEU A 59 -9.25 -10.77 16.83
CA LEU A 59 -7.83 -11.10 16.95
C LEU A 59 -7.62 -12.60 17.22
N ARG A 60 -8.44 -13.21 18.07
CA ARG A 60 -8.38 -14.66 18.38
C ARG A 60 -8.77 -15.52 17.17
N LYS A 61 -9.77 -15.09 16.39
CA LYS A 61 -10.27 -15.83 15.23
C LYS A 61 -9.59 -15.46 13.91
N TRP A 62 -8.65 -14.52 13.92
CA TRP A 62 -8.03 -13.99 12.70
C TRP A 62 -7.42 -15.09 11.82
N GLY A 63 -6.78 -16.10 12.44
CA GLY A 63 -6.18 -17.20 11.69
C GLY A 63 -7.18 -18.00 10.83
N GLU A 64 -8.44 -18.06 11.24
CA GLU A 64 -9.52 -18.70 10.47
C GLU A 64 -10.07 -17.74 9.39
N ILE A 65 -10.29 -16.47 9.75
CA ILE A 65 -10.79 -15.42 8.85
C ILE A 65 -9.81 -15.16 7.69
N ALA A 66 -8.51 -15.12 7.98
CA ALA A 66 -7.48 -14.93 6.98
C ALA A 66 -7.46 -16.08 5.97
N LYS A 67 -7.72 -17.31 6.42
CA LYS A 67 -7.78 -18.50 5.55
C LYS A 67 -9.03 -18.56 4.68
N SER A 68 -10.15 -17.99 5.13
CA SER A 68 -11.39 -17.94 4.33
C SER A 68 -11.34 -16.89 3.21
N THR A 69 -10.33 -16.01 3.24
CA THR A 69 -10.15 -14.99 2.22
C THR A 69 -9.55 -15.59 0.95
N GLN A 70 -10.24 -15.42 -0.17
CA GLN A 70 -9.73 -15.85 -1.47
C GLN A 70 -8.45 -15.06 -1.81
N THR A 71 -7.30 -15.75 -1.84
CA THR A 71 -6.06 -15.20 -2.37
C THR A 71 -6.22 -15.02 -3.87
N LYS A 72 -6.26 -13.77 -4.33
CA LYS A 72 -6.09 -13.51 -5.76
C LYS A 72 -4.69 -14.00 -6.16
N SER A 73 -4.61 -14.67 -7.31
CA SER A 73 -3.31 -14.95 -7.91
C SER A 73 -2.58 -13.63 -8.10
N VAL A 74 -1.38 -13.53 -7.55
CA VAL A 74 -0.51 -12.40 -7.82
C VAL A 74 -0.05 -12.56 -9.27
N MET A 75 -0.61 -11.75 -10.16
CA MET A 75 0.00 -11.60 -11.48
C MET A 75 1.34 -10.92 -11.28
N SER A 76 2.42 -11.63 -11.58
CA SER A 76 3.74 -11.02 -11.70
C SER A 76 3.69 -10.07 -12.91
N VAL A 77 3.48 -8.79 -12.65
CA VAL A 77 3.62 -7.76 -13.66
C VAL A 77 5.10 -7.40 -13.71
N SER A 78 5.81 -7.89 -14.73
CA SER A 78 7.12 -7.38 -15.07
C SER A 78 6.98 -6.07 -15.83
N TRP A 79 7.84 -5.11 -15.53
CA TRP A 79 7.97 -3.91 -16.34
C TRP A 79 8.57 -4.28 -17.69
N THR A 80 7.83 -4.03 -18.77
CA THR A 80 8.34 -4.14 -20.14
C THR A 80 8.49 -2.75 -20.78
N PRO A 81 9.50 -2.59 -21.66
CA PRO A 81 9.58 -1.41 -22.51
C PRO A 81 8.31 -1.25 -23.37
N SER A 82 8.05 -0.03 -23.85
CA SER A 82 6.95 0.17 -24.80
C SER A 82 7.19 -0.62 -26.08
N PRO A 83 6.13 -1.06 -26.79
CA PRO A 83 6.29 -1.63 -28.12
C PRO A 83 7.03 -0.67 -29.06
N ALA A 84 7.73 -1.21 -30.07
CA ALA A 84 8.46 -0.39 -31.05
C ALA A 84 7.53 0.63 -31.72
N GLY A 85 8.01 1.86 -31.90
CA GLY A 85 7.24 2.99 -32.41
C GLY A 85 6.27 3.64 -31.41
N PHE A 86 6.26 3.22 -30.14
CA PHE A 86 5.45 3.85 -29.09
C PHE A 86 6.32 4.62 -28.10
N MET A 87 5.85 5.82 -27.74
CA MET A 87 6.40 6.63 -26.67
C MET A 87 5.63 6.40 -25.37
N LYS A 88 6.34 6.30 -24.24
CA LYS A 88 5.79 6.21 -22.88
C LYS A 88 5.90 7.55 -22.17
N LEU A 89 4.78 8.10 -21.69
CA LEU A 89 4.79 9.19 -20.72
C LEU A 89 4.73 8.60 -19.30
N ASN A 90 5.78 8.79 -18.52
CA ASN A 90 5.76 8.52 -17.09
C ASN A 90 5.58 9.86 -16.37
N PHE A 91 4.64 9.95 -15.43
CA PHE A 91 4.41 11.16 -14.66
C PHE A 91 4.25 10.84 -13.18
N ASP A 92 4.59 11.81 -12.33
CA ASP A 92 4.42 11.72 -10.89
C ASP A 92 3.95 13.07 -10.34
N GLY A 93 3.28 13.05 -9.19
CA GLY A 93 2.77 14.22 -8.49
C GLY A 93 3.39 14.36 -7.11
N SER A 94 3.64 15.60 -6.68
CA SER A 94 4.11 15.91 -5.33
C SER A 94 3.18 16.91 -4.67
N SER A 95 2.90 16.73 -3.38
CA SER A 95 2.09 17.67 -2.58
C SER A 95 2.72 17.88 -1.21
N MET A 96 2.80 19.13 -0.78
CA MET A 96 3.23 19.54 0.55
C MET A 96 2.01 19.66 1.50
N GLY A 97 1.35 18.54 1.77
CA GLY A 97 0.18 18.46 2.66
C GLY A 97 -1.17 18.48 1.94
N ASN A 98 -2.26 18.58 2.73
CA ASN A 98 -3.64 18.71 2.25
C ASN A 98 -4.48 19.52 3.26
N PRO A 99 -4.71 20.85 3.04
CA PRO A 99 -4.29 21.62 1.87
C PRO A 99 -2.79 22.01 1.90
N GLY A 100 -2.18 22.18 0.72
CA GLY A 100 -0.77 22.54 0.54
C GLY A 100 -0.40 22.78 -0.92
N GLN A 101 0.81 23.28 -1.20
CA GLN A 101 1.31 23.41 -2.58
C GLN A 101 1.50 22.05 -3.23
N SER A 102 1.14 21.91 -4.50
CA SER A 102 1.31 20.69 -5.27
C SER A 102 1.88 20.95 -6.66
N GLY A 103 2.48 19.93 -7.24
CA GLY A 103 3.08 19.97 -8.58
C GLY A 103 3.01 18.60 -9.25
N ILE A 104 3.18 18.60 -10.57
CA ILE A 104 3.23 17.41 -11.41
C ILE A 104 4.48 17.48 -12.31
N GLY A 105 5.14 16.35 -12.52
CA GLY A 105 6.25 16.21 -13.46
C GLY A 105 6.03 15.02 -14.39
N GLY A 106 6.51 15.12 -15.63
CA GLY A 106 6.41 14.08 -16.65
C GLY A 106 7.75 13.82 -17.33
N VAL A 107 7.91 12.64 -17.92
CA VAL A 107 9.03 12.31 -18.81
C VAL A 107 8.55 11.37 -19.92
N PHE A 108 8.83 11.77 -21.15
CA PHE A 108 8.61 10.97 -22.34
C PHE A 108 9.81 10.07 -22.61
N ARG A 109 9.56 8.79 -22.88
CA ARG A 109 10.58 7.80 -23.22
C ARG A 109 10.21 7.03 -24.48
N ASP A 110 11.18 6.70 -25.33
CA ASP A 110 10.97 5.81 -26.49
C ASP A 110 10.87 4.33 -26.07
N GLU A 111 10.74 3.42 -27.04
CA GLU A 111 10.76 1.97 -26.83
C GLU A 111 12.06 1.43 -26.21
N ASN A 112 13.17 2.17 -26.32
CA ASN A 112 14.47 1.81 -25.74
C ASN A 112 14.66 2.38 -24.33
N GLY A 113 13.68 3.14 -23.83
CA GLY A 113 13.73 3.81 -22.53
C GLY A 113 14.52 5.13 -22.53
N VAL A 114 14.97 5.61 -23.69
CA VAL A 114 15.69 6.88 -23.88
C VAL A 114 14.73 8.04 -23.64
N ILE A 115 15.17 9.03 -22.88
CA ILE A 115 14.38 10.23 -22.59
C ILE A 115 14.29 11.10 -23.85
N LEU A 116 13.07 11.42 -24.25
CA LEU A 116 12.78 12.31 -25.39
C LEU A 116 12.46 13.74 -24.94
N GLY A 117 11.97 13.92 -23.70
CA GLY A 117 11.62 15.22 -23.12
C GLY A 117 10.94 15.07 -21.76
N SER A 118 10.76 16.19 -21.04
CA SER A 118 10.13 16.28 -19.72
C SER A 118 9.26 17.51 -19.59
#